data_AF-A0A937VPX5-F1
#
_entry.id   AF-A0A937VPX5-F1
#
_cell.length_a   1.000
_cell.length_b   1.000
_cell.length_c   1.000
_cell.angle_alpha   90.00
_cell.angle_beta   90.00
_cell.angle_gamma   90.00
#
_symmetry.space_group_name_H-M   'P 1'
#
loop_
_entity.id
_entity.type
_entity.pdbx_description
1 polymer ?
#
loop_
_entity_poly.entity_id
_entity_poly.type
_entity_poly.pdbx_seq_one_letter_code
_entity_poly.pdbx_strand_id
1 'polypeptide(L)'
;KFDQLRDGIVSLFKGKLRPAITGILFGFINIFVGCLEVFSHFIRIISFTFRLFGNMTAGEILLLVVCFLVPLIATIPFYGLELLIGFIQALIFAGLTLVFGVIALTPHTEEEHA
;
A
#
# COMPACT_ATOMS: atom_id res chain seq x y z
N LYS A 1 -18.92 23.44 6.44
CA LYS A 1 -17.84 23.64 5.43
C LYS A 1 -17.70 25.10 4.95
N PHE A 2 -18.77 25.93 4.94
CA PHE A 2 -18.68 27.37 4.62
C PHE A 2 -18.33 28.27 5.84
N ASP A 3 -18.80 27.91 7.05
CA ASP A 3 -18.46 28.66 8.27
C ASP A 3 -16.97 28.56 8.66
N GLN A 4 -16.32 27.41 8.44
CA GLN A 4 -14.89 27.21 8.74
C GLN A 4 -13.97 28.06 7.85
N LEU A 5 -14.40 28.34 6.60
CA LEU A 5 -13.72 29.27 5.69
C LEU A 5 -13.87 30.73 6.16
N ARG A 6 -15.05 31.11 6.69
CA ARG A 6 -15.27 32.45 7.27
C ARG A 6 -14.45 32.64 8.55
N ASP A 7 -14.43 31.64 9.42
CA ASP A 7 -13.73 31.70 10.71
C ASP A 7 -12.20 31.64 10.55
N GLY A 8 -11.70 31.01 9.48
CA GLY A 8 -10.29 31.07 9.07
C GLY A 8 -9.84 32.45 8.58
N ILE A 9 -10.70 33.17 7.84
CA ILE A 9 -10.43 34.55 7.39
C ILE A 9 -10.52 35.55 8.55
N VAL A 10 -11.45 35.35 9.49
CA VAL A 10 -11.58 36.16 10.71
C VAL A 10 -10.38 35.95 11.66
N SER A 11 -9.82 34.74 11.70
CA SER A 11 -8.60 34.44 12.46
C SER A 11 -7.33 35.02 11.82
N LEU A 12 -7.35 35.24 10.51
CA LEU A 12 -6.30 35.95 9.75
C LEU A 12 -6.27 37.45 10.08
N PHE A 13 -7.45 38.04 10.28
CA PHE A 13 -7.60 39.45 10.65
C PHE A 13 -7.16 39.76 12.10
N LYS A 14 -6.98 38.73 12.94
CA LYS A 14 -6.60 38.87 14.36
C LYS A 14 -5.08 38.85 14.62
N GLY A 15 -4.26 39.14 13.61
CA GLY A 15 -2.89 39.64 13.79
C GLY A 15 -1.85 38.66 14.34
N LYS A 16 -2.02 37.34 14.15
CA LYS A 16 -1.00 36.34 14.50
C LYS A 16 -0.45 35.69 13.22
N LEU A 17 0.53 36.36 12.59
CA LEU A 17 1.15 35.96 11.32
C LEU A 17 1.95 34.64 11.41
N ARG A 18 2.52 34.35 12.60
CA ARG A 18 3.31 33.14 12.84
C ARG A 18 2.50 31.85 12.63
N PRO A 19 1.33 31.63 13.24
CA PRO A 19 0.54 30.41 13.00
C PRO A 19 -0.05 30.32 11.58
N ALA A 20 -0.29 31.44 10.88
CA ALA A 20 -0.86 31.42 9.52
C ALA A 20 0.16 30.94 8.46
N ILE A 21 1.41 31.41 8.51
CA ILE A 21 2.48 30.92 7.63
C ILE A 21 2.77 29.45 7.92
N THR A 22 2.78 29.08 9.20
CA THR A 22 2.97 27.69 9.64
C THR A 22 1.82 26.79 9.18
N GLY A 23 0.55 27.24 9.22
CA GLY A 23 -0.61 26.48 8.73
C GLY A 23 -0.62 26.28 7.21
N ILE A 24 -0.22 27.29 6.43
CA ILE A 24 -0.07 27.16 4.97
C ILE A 24 1.06 26.19 4.60
N LEU A 25 2.19 26.22 5.32
CA LEU A 25 3.30 25.28 5.11
C LEU A 25 2.90 23.85 5.47
N PHE A 26 2.24 23.66 6.63
CA PHE A 26 1.72 22.36 7.04
C PHE A 26 0.65 21.83 6.08
N GLY A 27 -0.23 22.68 5.53
CA GLY A 27 -1.20 22.29 4.51
C GLY A 27 -0.54 21.80 3.21
N PHE A 28 0.50 22.49 2.75
CA PHE A 28 1.27 22.05 1.57
C PHE A 28 2.01 20.72 1.83
N ILE A 29 2.63 20.58 3.01
CA ILE A 29 3.28 19.34 3.44
C ILE A 29 2.26 18.20 3.55
N ASN A 30 1.05 18.44 4.06
CA ASN A 30 0.03 17.42 4.22
C ASN A 30 -0.51 16.93 2.86
N ILE A 31 -0.70 17.85 1.90
CA ILE A 31 -1.02 17.49 0.50
C ILE A 31 0.08 16.61 -0.10
N PHE A 32 1.35 16.96 0.12
CA PHE A 32 2.48 16.19 -0.39
C PHE A 32 2.58 14.81 0.27
N VAL A 33 2.43 14.75 1.60
CA VAL A 33 2.43 13.51 2.39
C VAL A 33 1.25 12.61 2.00
N GLY A 34 0.04 13.15 1.84
CA GLY A 34 -1.12 12.38 1.38
C GLY A 34 -0.92 11.81 -0.03
N CYS A 35 -0.27 12.55 -0.94
CA CYS A 35 0.12 12.01 -2.24
C CYS A 35 1.15 10.87 -2.11
N LEU A 36 2.11 11.02 -1.20
CA LEU A 36 3.11 9.99 -0.89
C LEU A 36 2.49 8.74 -0.23
N GLU A 37 1.49 8.91 0.64
CA GLU A 37 0.74 7.83 1.31
C GLU A 37 0.08 6.91 0.28
N VAL A 38 -0.65 7.50 -0.68
CA VAL A 38 -1.29 6.76 -1.79
C VAL A 38 -0.23 6.03 -2.62
N PHE A 39 0.90 6.68 -2.91
CA PHE A 39 1.99 6.05 -3.66
C PHE A 39 2.64 4.89 -2.89
N SER A 40 2.89 5.04 -1.59
CA SER A 40 3.42 4.01 -0.69
C SER A 40 2.51 2.78 -0.65
N HIS A 41 1.20 3.02 -0.62
CA HIS A 41 0.18 1.99 -0.68
C HIS A 41 0.19 1.22 -2.01
N PHE A 42 0.37 1.94 -3.12
CA PHE A 42 0.48 1.36 -4.46
C PHE A 42 1.74 0.50 -4.60
N ILE A 43 2.90 0.99 -4.14
CA ILE A 43 4.17 0.25 -4.13
C ILE A 43 4.05 -1.04 -3.32
N ARG A 44 3.33 -1.00 -2.20
CA ARG A 44 3.10 -2.18 -1.36
C ARG A 44 2.39 -3.27 -2.17
N ILE A 45 1.28 -2.94 -2.83
CA ILE A 45 0.53 -3.88 -3.70
C ILE A 45 1.43 -4.46 -4.79
N ILE A 46 2.15 -3.60 -5.51
CA ILE A 46 3.09 -4.00 -6.57
C ILE A 46 4.16 -4.96 -6.04
N SER A 47 4.71 -4.70 -4.85
CA SER A 47 5.70 -5.57 -4.20
C SER A 47 5.13 -6.95 -3.86
N PHE A 48 3.84 -7.03 -3.48
CA PHE A 48 3.16 -8.32 -3.25
C PHE A 48 2.93 -9.09 -4.55
N THR A 49 2.53 -8.40 -5.63
CA THR A 49 2.34 -8.99 -6.96
C THR A 49 3.66 -9.52 -7.54
N PHE A 50 4.75 -8.75 -7.48
CA PHE A 50 6.06 -9.23 -7.93
C PHE A 50 6.56 -10.42 -7.11
N ARG A 51 6.24 -10.48 -5.83
CA ARG A 51 6.61 -11.63 -4.97
C ARG A 51 5.80 -12.89 -5.30
N LEU A 52 4.50 -12.75 -5.60
CA LEU A 52 3.66 -13.86 -6.07
C LEU A 52 4.10 -14.34 -7.46
N PHE A 53 4.29 -13.39 -8.39
CA PHE A 53 4.75 -13.65 -9.75
C PHE A 53 6.12 -14.34 -9.74
N GLY A 54 7.06 -13.83 -8.94
CA GLY A 54 8.38 -14.42 -8.77
C GLY A 54 8.33 -15.86 -8.26
N ASN A 55 7.53 -16.16 -7.23
CA ASN A 55 7.42 -17.52 -6.69
C ASN A 55 6.74 -18.50 -7.66
N MET A 56 5.71 -18.06 -8.40
CA MET A 56 5.00 -18.93 -9.35
C MET A 56 5.82 -19.16 -10.63
N THR A 57 6.49 -18.12 -11.14
CA THR A 57 7.37 -18.22 -12.31
C THR A 57 8.68 -18.93 -12.00
N ALA A 58 9.24 -18.77 -10.79
CA ALA A 58 10.42 -19.51 -10.36
C ALA A 58 10.13 -21.01 -10.30
N GLY A 59 9.00 -21.42 -9.74
CA GLY A 59 8.62 -22.83 -9.67
C GLY A 59 8.41 -23.47 -11.04
N GLU A 60 7.83 -22.73 -11.98
CA GLU A 60 7.61 -23.20 -13.35
C GLU A 60 8.91 -23.26 -14.18
N ILE A 61 9.75 -22.21 -14.12
CA ILE A 61 11.06 -22.21 -14.78
C ILE A 61 11.98 -23.27 -14.17
N LEU A 62 11.96 -23.40 -12.84
CA LEU A 62 12.67 -24.46 -12.13
C LEU A 62 12.24 -25.80 -12.69
N LEU A 63 10.94 -26.13 -12.68
CA LEU A 63 10.42 -27.41 -13.20
C LEU A 63 10.91 -27.73 -14.62
N LEU A 64 10.86 -26.73 -15.52
CA LEU A 64 11.33 -26.88 -16.90
C LEU A 64 12.82 -27.25 -16.94
N VAL A 65 13.64 -26.61 -16.10
CA VAL A 65 15.08 -26.88 -16.00
C VAL A 65 15.38 -28.22 -15.30
N VAL A 66 14.68 -28.56 -14.20
CA VAL A 66 14.95 -29.79 -13.44
C VAL A 66 14.53 -31.04 -14.22
N CYS A 67 13.45 -30.94 -15.02
CA CYS A 67 13.01 -32.01 -15.91
C CYS A 67 14.09 -32.40 -16.94
N PHE A 68 15.01 -31.49 -17.25
CA PHE A 68 16.09 -31.71 -18.21
C PHE A 68 17.43 -32.11 -17.56
N LEU A 69 17.64 -31.86 -16.24
CA LEU A 69 18.99 -31.85 -15.64
C LEU A 69 19.20 -32.76 -14.41
N VAL A 70 18.19 -33.04 -13.57
CA VAL A 70 18.38 -33.65 -12.23
C VAL A 70 17.38 -34.79 -11.97
N PRO A 71 17.70 -35.79 -11.13
CA PRO A 71 16.76 -36.83 -10.71
C PRO A 71 15.46 -36.25 -10.13
N LEU A 72 14.33 -36.62 -10.75
CA LEU A 72 12.96 -36.20 -10.44
C LEU A 72 12.61 -36.24 -8.95
N ILE A 73 13.20 -37.16 -8.18
CA ILE A 73 12.90 -37.39 -6.77
C ILE A 73 13.21 -36.20 -5.86
N ALA A 74 14.23 -35.39 -6.17
CA ALA A 74 14.61 -34.23 -5.37
C ALA A 74 13.67 -33.02 -5.59
N THR A 75 13.00 -33.00 -6.75
CA THR A 75 12.10 -31.90 -7.16
C THR A 75 10.74 -32.01 -6.48
N ILE A 76 10.26 -33.22 -6.21
CA ILE A 76 8.92 -33.48 -5.64
C ILE A 76 8.67 -32.76 -4.30
N PRO A 77 9.53 -32.90 -3.26
CA PRO A 77 9.29 -32.23 -1.98
C PRO A 77 9.49 -30.71 -2.07
N PHE A 78 10.44 -30.25 -2.89
CA PHE A 78 10.70 -28.83 -3.08
C PHE A 78 9.52 -28.14 -3.79
N TYR A 79 8.92 -28.80 -4.78
CA TYR A 79 7.74 -28.33 -5.50
C TYR A 79 6.51 -28.19 -4.59
N GLY A 80 6.31 -29.15 -3.67
CA GLY A 80 5.23 -29.08 -2.68
C GLY A 80 5.39 -27.91 -1.70
N LEU A 81 6.62 -27.66 -1.25
CA LEU A 81 6.94 -26.53 -0.36
C LEU A 81 6.82 -25.18 -1.08
N GLU A 82 7.26 -25.11 -2.34
CA GLU A 82 7.18 -23.90 -3.16
C GLU A 82 5.73 -23.53 -3.52
N LEU A 83 4.91 -24.51 -3.88
CA LEU A 83 3.47 -24.32 -4.09
C LEU A 83 2.77 -23.83 -2.82
N LEU A 84 3.15 -24.36 -1.65
CA LEU A 84 2.61 -23.94 -0.36
C LEU A 84 2.98 -22.48 -0.07
N ILE A 85 4.24 -22.07 -0.27
CA ILE A 85 4.66 -20.66 -0.11
C ILE A 85 3.91 -19.72 -1.08
N GLY A 86 3.69 -20.15 -2.33
CA GLY A 86 2.86 -19.43 -3.30
C GLY A 86 1.41 -19.28 -2.84
N PHE A 87 0.83 -20.32 -2.25
CA PHE A 87 -0.51 -20.29 -1.68
C PHE A 87 -0.64 -19.30 -0.52
N ILE A 88 0.32 -19.31 0.42
CA ILE A 88 0.34 -18.33 1.53
C ILE A 88 0.46 -16.90 0.97
N GLN A 89 1.30 -16.69 -0.04
CA GLN A 89 1.47 -15.37 -0.67
C GLN A 89 0.18 -14.88 -1.34
N ALA A 90 -0.58 -15.76 -2.00
CA ALA A 90 -1.88 -15.45 -2.58
C ALA A 90 -2.94 -15.08 -1.51
N LEU A 91 -2.92 -15.79 -0.38
CA LEU A 91 -3.81 -15.53 0.75
C LEU A 91 -3.53 -14.16 1.38
N ILE A 92 -2.25 -13.81 1.55
CA ILE A 92 -1.84 -12.49 2.04
C ILE A 92 -2.25 -11.39 1.05
N PHE A 93 -2.11 -11.64 -0.26
CA PHE A 93 -2.54 -10.68 -1.29
C PHE A 93 -4.04 -10.42 -1.23
N ALA A 94 -4.86 -11.47 -1.18
CA ALA A 94 -6.32 -11.34 -1.06
C ALA A 94 -6.72 -10.62 0.25
N GLY A 95 -6.02 -10.90 1.36
CA GLY A 95 -6.24 -10.20 2.63
C GLY A 95 -5.93 -8.71 2.55
N LEU A 96 -4.84 -8.32 1.90
CA LEU A 96 -4.50 -6.91 1.70
C LEU A 96 -5.47 -6.21 0.73
N THR A 97 -5.90 -6.87 -0.34
CA THR A 97 -6.94 -6.34 -1.24
C THR A 97 -8.25 -6.08 -0.49
N LEU A 98 -8.65 -6.98 0.40
CA LEU A 98 -9.83 -6.80 1.25
C LEU A 98 -9.65 -5.60 2.19
N VAL A 99 -8.53 -5.52 2.90
CA VAL A 99 -8.22 -4.39 3.79
C VAL A 99 -8.22 -3.06 3.03
N PHE A 100 -7.62 -3.02 1.84
CA PHE A 100 -7.60 -1.83 0.99
C PHE A 100 -8.97 -1.49 0.42
N GLY A 101 -9.78 -2.48 0.07
CA GLY A 101 -11.17 -2.29 -0.29
C GLY A 101 -11.97 -1.67 0.87
N VAL A 102 -11.77 -2.15 2.09
CA VAL A 102 -12.42 -1.60 3.30
C VAL A 102 -11.94 -0.17 3.59
N ILE A 103 -10.64 0.12 3.48
CA ILE A 103 -10.10 1.47 3.65
C ILE A 103 -10.66 2.43 2.59
N ALA A 104 -10.79 2.00 1.33
CA ALA A 104 -11.36 2.83 0.27
C ALA A 104 -12.88 3.03 0.39
N LEU A 105 -13.60 2.03 0.91
CA LEU A 105 -15.04 2.08 1.16
C LEU A 105 -15.41 2.81 2.46
N THR A 106 -14.43 3.02 3.35
CA THR A 106 -14.60 3.88 4.52
C THR A 106 -14.28 5.30 4.06
N PRO A 107 -15.28 6.17 3.81
CA PRO A 107 -14.99 7.57 3.58
C PRO A 107 -14.28 8.07 4.84
N HIS A 108 -13.02 8.47 4.71
CA HIS A 108 -12.31 9.22 5.74
C HIS A 108 -13.08 10.53 5.99
N THR A 109 -14.10 10.46 6.84
CA THR A 109 -14.64 11.59 7.58
C THR A 109 -13.79 11.70 8.84
N GLU A 110 -12.50 11.92 8.66
CA GLU A 110 -11.60 12.36 9.72
C GLU A 110 -10.80 13.54 9.17
N GLU A 111 -11.47 14.70 9.13
CA GLU A 111 -10.78 15.92 9.55
C GLU A 111 -11.04 16.04 11.05
N GLU A 112 -10.09 15.48 11.80
CA GLU A 112 -9.70 15.89 13.14
C GLU A 112 -9.64 17.42 13.20
N HIS A 113 -10.58 18.04 13.93
CA HIS A 113 -10.39 19.26 14.73
C HIS A 113 -11.62 19.45 15.62
N ALA A 114 -11.60 18.85 16.81
CA ALA A 114 -12.33 19.32 18.00
C ALA A 114 -11.30 19.71 19.06
#